data_AF-A0A0P8XWZ4-F1
#
_entry.id   AF-A0A0P8XWZ4-F1
#
_cell.length_a   1.000
_cell.length_b   1.000
_cell.length_c   1.000
_cell.angle_alpha   90.00
_cell.angle_beta   90.00
_cell.angle_gamma   90.00
#
_symmetry.space_group_name_H-M   'P 1'
#
loop_
_entity.id
_entity.type
_entity.pdbx_description
1 polymer ?
#
loop_
_entity_poly.entity_id
_entity_poly.type
_entity_poly.pdbx_seq_one_letter_code
_entity_poly.pdbx_strand_id
1 'polypeptide(L)'
;MAGRPGEVSFYPLYQYASGKNTSDIALALDAQEALFDQRADLFCLVTSDSDFAYLCRKLRERGAAVCIVGESKTPDALRNASDQFFEWRSEGSTADALSFTEPHAKADSFQTDDQTPVVKRRPRFVVEAVSLLTGSTAEGKVTLSGLGSYLKRTDPGFSPTEYGHSGLLEMVKTYDLLEAQMEPGGHWTLRLATKAQP
;
A
#
# COMPACT_ATOMS: atom_id res chain seq x y z
N MET A 1 22.08 27.19 -5.75
CA MET A 1 21.11 27.28 -6.86
C MET A 1 19.87 26.52 -6.41
N ALA A 2 18.78 27.22 -6.10
CA ALA A 2 17.54 26.58 -5.66
C ALA A 2 16.76 26.12 -6.90
N GLY A 3 16.48 24.81 -7.00
CA GLY A 3 15.68 24.23 -8.08
C GLY A 3 14.26 24.78 -8.11
N ARG A 4 13.64 24.82 -9.29
CA ARG A 4 12.29 25.35 -9.47
C ARG A 4 11.27 24.43 -8.78
N PRO A 5 10.22 24.97 -8.13
CA PRO A 5 9.16 24.14 -7.56
C PRO A 5 8.45 23.37 -8.68
N GLY A 6 8.50 22.04 -8.60
CA GLY A 6 7.91 21.10 -9.58
C GLY A 6 8.91 20.36 -10.47
N GLU A 7 10.21 20.59 -10.34
CA GLU A 7 11.24 19.89 -11.12
C GLU A 7 11.63 18.57 -10.44
N VAL A 8 11.17 17.44 -10.99
CA VAL A 8 11.56 16.10 -10.54
C VAL A 8 12.90 15.75 -11.17
N SER A 9 13.94 15.65 -10.35
CA SER A 9 15.29 15.25 -10.80
C SER A 9 15.51 13.76 -10.52
N PHE A 10 15.90 13.03 -11.56
CA PHE A 10 16.22 11.60 -11.44
C PHE A 10 17.74 11.42 -11.38
N TYR A 11 18.21 10.75 -10.33
CA TYR A 11 19.63 10.43 -10.13
C TYR A 11 19.81 8.92 -10.23
N PRO A 12 20.14 8.38 -11.41
CA PRO A 12 20.40 6.96 -11.55
C PRO A 12 21.75 6.62 -10.89
N LEU A 13 21.74 5.65 -9.98
CA LEU A 13 22.94 5.11 -9.34
C LEU A 13 23.28 3.80 -10.03
N TYR A 14 24.40 3.78 -10.77
CA TYR A 14 24.97 2.58 -11.38
C TYR A 14 26.35 2.36 -10.81
N GLN A 15 26.59 1.20 -10.19
CA GLN A 15 27.91 0.87 -9.66
C GLN A 15 28.39 -0.50 -10.14
N TYR A 16 29.61 -0.51 -10.68
CA TYR A 16 30.36 -1.70 -11.04
C TYR A 16 31.53 -1.84 -10.08
N ALA A 17 31.32 -2.51 -8.95
CA ALA A 17 32.39 -2.85 -8.02
C ALA A 17 32.62 -4.36 -8.01
N SER A 18 33.88 -4.77 -8.08
CA SER A 18 34.25 -6.20 -8.04
C SER A 18 34.49 -6.64 -6.60
N GLY A 19 33.63 -7.54 -6.11
CA GLY A 19 33.73 -8.10 -4.77
C GLY A 19 32.36 -8.62 -4.30
N LYS A 20 32.37 -9.62 -3.41
CA LYS A 20 31.12 -10.15 -2.82
C LYS A 20 30.49 -9.03 -1.97
N ASN A 21 29.31 -8.56 -2.37
CA ASN A 21 28.50 -7.52 -1.73
C ASN A 21 29.04 -6.07 -1.84
N THR A 22 30.10 -5.82 -2.62
CA THR A 22 30.67 -4.46 -2.72
C THR A 22 29.70 -3.49 -3.36
N SER A 23 29.00 -3.90 -4.42
CA SER A 23 27.97 -3.09 -5.08
C SER A 23 26.80 -2.77 -4.14
N ASP A 24 26.36 -3.74 -3.32
CA ASP A 24 25.21 -3.56 -2.44
C ASP A 24 25.52 -2.58 -1.30
N ILE A 25 26.72 -2.69 -0.72
CA ILE A 25 27.20 -1.76 0.31
C ILE A 25 27.31 -0.35 -0.25
N ALA A 26 27.93 -0.20 -1.41
CA ALA A 26 28.14 1.11 -2.00
C ALA A 26 26.81 1.74 -2.47
N LEU A 27 25.85 0.97 -2.98
CA LEU A 27 24.48 1.44 -3.26
C LEU A 27 23.77 1.91 -1.98
N ALA A 28 23.89 1.15 -0.89
CA ALA A 28 23.27 1.51 0.39
C ALA A 28 23.86 2.80 0.97
N LEU A 29 25.18 3.00 0.84
CA LEU A 29 25.85 4.22 1.27
C LEU A 29 25.40 5.44 0.44
N ASP A 30 25.37 5.32 -0.89
CA ASP A 30 24.92 6.40 -1.78
C ASP A 30 23.46 6.81 -1.49
N ALA A 31 22.59 5.82 -1.24
CA ALA A 31 21.19 6.09 -0.90
C ALA A 31 21.05 6.83 0.44
N GLN A 32 21.82 6.44 1.46
CA GLN A 32 21.84 7.15 2.74
C GLN A 32 22.40 8.56 2.59
N GLU A 33 23.50 8.75 1.83
CA GLU A 33 24.08 10.07 1.58
C GLU A 33 23.07 10.98 0.87
N ALA A 34 22.41 10.51 -0.19
CA ALA A 34 21.38 11.27 -0.90
C ALA A 34 20.21 11.69 0.01
N LEU A 35 19.82 10.81 0.95
CA LEU A 35 18.82 11.13 1.96
C LEU A 35 19.32 12.21 2.94
N PHE A 36 20.54 12.07 3.45
CA PHE A 36 21.12 13.02 4.40
C PHE A 36 21.35 14.41 3.79
N ASP A 37 21.75 14.47 2.53
CA ASP A 37 21.92 15.71 1.77
C ASP A 37 20.58 16.34 1.35
N GLN A 38 19.45 15.68 1.64
CA GLN A 38 18.10 16.08 1.19
C GLN A 38 18.02 16.22 -0.33
N ARG A 39 18.77 15.37 -1.06
CA ARG A 39 18.78 15.32 -2.52
C ARG A 39 17.66 14.44 -3.09
N ALA A 40 17.09 13.57 -2.27
CA ALA A 40 16.01 12.68 -2.67
C ALA A 40 15.05 12.37 -1.51
N ASP A 41 13.76 12.47 -1.79
CA ASP A 41 12.67 12.09 -0.88
C ASP A 41 11.98 10.78 -1.31
N LEU A 42 12.32 10.28 -2.51
CA LEU A 42 11.78 9.06 -3.10
C LEU A 42 12.92 8.18 -3.62
N PHE A 43 12.96 6.94 -3.18
CA PHE A 43 13.94 5.95 -3.60
C PHE A 43 13.26 4.80 -4.31
N CYS A 44 13.70 4.49 -5.54
CA CYS A 44 13.25 3.33 -6.29
C CYS A 44 14.39 2.33 -6.42
N LEU A 45 14.25 1.15 -5.82
CA LEU A 45 15.26 0.09 -5.86
C LEU A 45 14.79 -1.02 -6.79
N VAL A 46 15.57 -1.33 -7.82
CA VAL A 46 15.32 -2.49 -8.69
C VAL A 46 16.10 -3.68 -8.14
N THR A 47 15.48 -4.47 -7.27
CA THR A 47 16.14 -5.60 -6.60
C THR A 47 15.12 -6.63 -6.10
N SER A 48 15.56 -7.89 -6.03
CA SER A 48 14.84 -8.98 -5.36
C SER A 48 15.59 -9.50 -4.13
N ASP A 49 16.69 -8.85 -3.74
CA ASP A 49 17.54 -9.27 -2.63
C ASP A 49 17.03 -8.75 -1.28
N SER A 50 16.76 -9.68 -0.35
CA SER A 50 16.27 -9.37 0.98
C SER A 50 17.25 -8.55 1.83
N ASP A 51 18.53 -8.52 1.49
CA ASP A 51 19.55 -7.77 2.24
C ASP A 51 19.26 -6.26 2.24
N PHE A 52 18.52 -5.74 1.26
CA PHE A 52 18.10 -4.34 1.21
C PHE A 52 16.93 -3.98 2.14
N ALA A 53 16.27 -4.95 2.78
CA ALA A 53 15.10 -4.69 3.63
C ALA A 53 15.40 -3.71 4.77
N TYR A 54 16.60 -3.78 5.36
CA TYR A 54 17.00 -2.84 6.42
C TYR A 54 17.20 -1.42 5.89
N LEU A 55 17.81 -1.26 4.71
CA LEU A 55 17.97 0.03 4.04
C LEU A 55 16.61 0.67 3.78
N CYS A 56 15.66 -0.08 3.20
CA CYS A 56 14.31 0.41 2.92
C CYS A 56 13.59 0.89 4.18
N ARG A 57 13.65 0.12 5.29
CA ARG A 57 13.10 0.55 6.58
C ARG A 57 13.74 1.85 7.07
N LYS A 58 15.07 1.96 6.98
CA LYS A 58 15.80 3.15 7.44
C LYS A 58 15.48 4.42 6.64
N LEU A 59 15.32 4.29 5.33
CA LEU A 59 14.90 5.39 4.47
C LEU A 59 13.49 5.87 4.86
N ARG A 60 12.56 4.93 5.07
CA ARG A 60 11.17 5.21 5.49
C ARG A 60 11.05 5.82 6.87
N GLU A 61 11.79 5.29 7.84
CA GLU A 61 11.86 5.84 9.21
C GLU A 61 12.27 7.32 9.21
N ARG A 62 13.03 7.75 8.21
CA ARG A 62 13.53 9.13 8.05
C ARG A 62 12.64 9.99 7.15
N GLY A 63 11.49 9.47 6.72
CA GLY A 63 10.47 10.21 5.97
C GLY A 63 10.56 10.10 4.45
N ALA A 64 11.48 9.30 3.90
CA ALA A 64 11.54 9.06 2.46
C ALA A 64 10.58 7.94 2.02
N ALA A 65 9.97 8.10 0.85
CA ALA A 65 9.16 7.07 0.22
C ALA A 65 10.07 6.04 -0.47
N VAL A 66 9.73 4.76 -0.39
CA VAL A 66 10.51 3.67 -1.00
C VAL A 66 9.64 2.81 -1.91
N CYS A 67 10.04 2.72 -3.17
CA CYS A 67 9.48 1.81 -4.16
C CYS A 67 10.49 0.70 -4.47
N ILE A 68 10.01 -0.53 -4.63
CA ILE A 68 10.84 -1.65 -5.08
C ILE A 68 10.29 -2.21 -6.37
N VAL A 69 11.17 -2.54 -7.31
CA VAL A 69 10.87 -3.32 -8.50
C VAL A 69 11.63 -4.64 -8.41
N GLY A 70 10.94 -5.77 -8.35
CA GLY A 70 11.58 -7.08 -8.14
C GLY A 70 10.82 -8.22 -8.81
N GLU A 71 11.40 -9.41 -8.83
CA GLU A 71 10.77 -10.60 -9.41
C GLU A 71 9.57 -11.08 -8.56
N SER A 72 8.69 -11.91 -9.14
CA SER A 72 7.52 -12.47 -8.45
C SER A 72 7.89 -13.20 -7.16
N LYS A 73 9.05 -13.86 -7.13
CA LYS A 73 9.58 -14.60 -5.97
C LYS A 73 10.33 -13.74 -4.94
N THR A 74 10.27 -12.41 -5.04
CA THR A 74 10.92 -11.52 -4.07
C THR A 74 10.42 -11.83 -2.66
N PRO A 75 11.31 -11.97 -1.65
CA PRO A 75 10.91 -12.29 -0.28
C PRO A 75 10.00 -11.24 0.36
N ASP A 76 9.06 -11.71 1.20
CA ASP A 76 8.12 -10.84 1.93
C ASP A 76 8.82 -9.84 2.83
N ALA A 77 10.00 -10.18 3.36
CA ALA A 77 10.81 -9.28 4.17
C ALA A 77 11.14 -7.98 3.43
N LEU A 78 11.44 -8.06 2.14
CA LEU A 78 11.74 -6.91 1.29
C LEU A 78 10.47 -6.18 0.87
N ARG A 79 9.42 -6.92 0.50
CA ARG A 79 8.10 -6.36 0.13
C ARG A 79 7.49 -5.53 1.26
N ASN A 80 7.58 -6.02 2.49
CA ASN A 80 7.06 -5.34 3.69
C ASN A 80 7.95 -4.16 4.13
N ALA A 81 9.19 -4.11 3.65
CA ALA A 81 10.12 -3.05 3.97
C ALA A 81 9.95 -1.80 3.10
N SER A 82 9.29 -1.88 1.95
CA SER A 82 8.99 -0.74 1.06
C SER A 82 7.56 -0.19 1.27
N ASP A 83 7.27 0.97 0.67
CA ASP A 83 5.91 1.51 0.60
C ASP A 83 5.14 0.97 -0.61
N GLN A 84 5.85 0.70 -1.70
CA GLN A 84 5.29 0.12 -2.92
C GLN A 84 6.21 -0.98 -3.45
N PHE A 85 5.62 -2.00 -4.05
CA PHE A 85 6.34 -3.06 -4.74
C PHE A 85 5.73 -3.27 -6.13
N PHE A 86 6.59 -3.30 -7.16
CA PHE A 86 6.26 -3.54 -8.54
C PHE A 86 6.93 -4.83 -8.99
N GLU A 87 6.16 -5.70 -9.62
CA GLU A 87 6.69 -6.95 -10.17
C GLU A 87 7.35 -6.68 -11.53
N TRP A 88 8.60 -7.09 -11.69
CA TRP A 88 9.31 -7.02 -12.96
C TRP A 88 8.78 -8.08 -13.93
N ARG A 89 8.41 -7.66 -15.14
CA ARG A 89 8.04 -8.55 -16.26
C ARG A 89 8.94 -8.25 -17.46
N SER A 90 9.62 -9.27 -17.98
CA SER A 90 10.46 -9.15 -19.18
C SER A 90 9.58 -9.05 -20.44
N GLU A 91 9.89 -8.11 -21.33
CA GLU A 91 9.18 -7.89 -22.60
C GLU A 91 9.45 -9.04 -23.60
N GLY A 92 8.82 -10.18 -23.35
CA GLY A 92 8.63 -11.30 -24.29
C GLY A 92 7.19 -11.83 -24.25
N SER A 93 6.33 -11.20 -23.45
CA SER A 93 4.90 -11.44 -23.37
C SER A 93 4.21 -10.16 -23.84
N THR A 94 3.64 -10.20 -25.03
CA THR A 94 2.98 -9.05 -25.66
C THR A 94 1.77 -8.59 -24.86
N ALA A 95 1.65 -7.27 -24.74
CA ALA A 95 0.54 -6.46 -24.22
C ALA A 95 0.43 -6.34 -22.68
N ASP A 96 1.10 -5.35 -22.11
CA ASP A 96 0.41 -4.11 -21.67
C ASP A 96 1.43 -3.04 -21.28
N ALA A 97 1.34 -1.89 -21.93
CA ALA A 97 2.14 -0.72 -21.63
C ALA A 97 1.62 -0.06 -20.34
N LEU A 98 2.53 0.28 -19.43
CA LEU A 98 2.38 1.28 -18.36
C LEU A 98 1.02 1.26 -17.64
N SER A 99 0.80 0.26 -16.78
CA SER A 99 -0.22 0.38 -15.74
C SER A 99 0.32 1.29 -14.63
N PHE A 100 -0.15 2.54 -14.61
CA PHE A 100 -0.33 3.25 -13.34
C PHE A 100 -1.39 2.49 -12.55
N THR A 101 -0.97 1.43 -11.86
CA THR A 101 -1.87 0.66 -11.02
C THR A 101 -2.05 1.44 -9.72
N GLU A 102 -3.13 2.22 -9.68
CA GLU A 102 -3.92 2.33 -8.44
C GLU A 102 -3.93 0.95 -7.77
N PRO A 103 -3.64 0.82 -6.46
CA PRO A 103 -3.51 -0.51 -5.87
C PRO A 103 -4.90 -1.14 -5.73
N HIS A 104 -5.31 -1.89 -6.76
CA HIS A 104 -6.40 -2.85 -6.70
C HIS A 104 -5.86 -4.28 -6.82
N ALA A 105 -6.25 -5.04 -5.81
CA ALA A 105 -6.00 -6.45 -5.62
C ALA A 105 -6.61 -7.34 -6.71
N LYS A 106 -6.03 -8.54 -6.87
CA LYS A 106 -6.68 -9.88 -6.87
C LYS A 106 -5.61 -10.92 -7.23
N ALA A 107 -5.18 -11.77 -6.29
CA ALA A 107 -5.78 -13.06 -5.93
C ALA A 107 -5.59 -14.14 -7.02
N ASP A 108 -4.71 -15.12 -6.81
CA ASP A 108 -5.19 -16.48 -6.50
C ASP A 108 -4.12 -17.36 -5.80
N SER A 109 -4.68 -18.29 -5.06
CA SER A 109 -4.24 -19.25 -4.05
C SER A 109 -3.11 -20.22 -4.40
N PHE A 110 -2.31 -20.60 -3.38
CA PHE A 110 -2.04 -22.00 -3.02
C PHE A 110 -1.77 -22.14 -1.52
N GLN A 111 -2.21 -23.28 -0.99
CA GLN A 111 -2.57 -23.56 0.38
C GLN A 111 -1.36 -23.72 1.32
N THR A 112 -1.54 -23.33 2.58
CA THR A 112 -0.98 -24.11 3.69
C THR A 112 -2.07 -24.26 4.72
N ASP A 113 -2.41 -25.52 4.95
CA ASP A 113 -3.28 -26.02 6.00
C ASP A 113 -2.72 -25.56 7.36
N ASP A 114 -3.46 -24.68 8.04
CA ASP A 114 -3.56 -24.77 9.49
C ASP A 114 -4.89 -24.17 9.95
N GLN A 115 -5.80 -25.06 10.33
CA GLN A 115 -7.14 -24.74 10.76
C GLN A 115 -7.10 -24.13 12.16
N THR A 116 -7.37 -22.83 12.26
CA THR A 116 -7.98 -22.27 13.47
C THR A 116 -9.12 -21.33 13.07
N PRO A 117 -10.31 -21.45 13.68
CA PRO A 117 -11.50 -20.71 13.24
C PRO A 117 -11.30 -19.22 13.57
N VAL A 118 -10.98 -18.42 12.56
CA VAL A 118 -10.88 -16.97 12.69
C VAL A 118 -12.29 -16.43 12.90
N VAL A 119 -12.62 -16.14 14.16
CA VAL A 119 -13.84 -15.44 14.55
C VAL A 119 -13.85 -14.10 13.82
N LYS A 120 -14.76 -13.91 12.85
CA LYS A 120 -14.93 -12.64 12.13
C LYS A 120 -15.27 -11.54 13.12
N ARG A 121 -14.32 -10.64 13.39
CA ARG A 121 -14.51 -9.55 14.37
C ARG A 121 -15.10 -8.33 13.67
N ARG A 122 -15.98 -7.62 14.39
CA ARG A 122 -16.67 -6.40 13.92
C ARG A 122 -16.33 -5.22 14.83
N PRO A 123 -15.17 -4.56 14.64
CA PRO A 123 -14.79 -3.40 15.43
C PRO A 123 -15.79 -2.24 15.32
N ARG A 124 -16.21 -1.69 16.47
CA ARG A 124 -17.17 -0.58 16.54
C ARG A 124 -16.68 0.72 15.88
N PHE A 125 -15.37 0.97 15.87
CA PHE A 125 -14.79 2.18 15.28
C PHE A 125 -15.06 2.31 13.77
N VAL A 126 -15.34 1.21 13.07
CA VAL A 126 -15.69 1.24 11.64
C VAL A 126 -17.03 1.93 11.43
N VAL A 127 -18.01 1.64 12.28
CA VAL A 127 -19.34 2.28 12.23
C VAL A 127 -19.24 3.75 12.65
N GLU A 128 -18.39 4.06 13.62
CA GLU A 128 -18.13 5.43 14.07
C GLU A 128 -17.46 6.27 12.98
N ALA A 129 -16.46 5.70 12.28
CA ALA A 129 -15.81 6.33 11.14
C ALA A 129 -16.80 6.61 10.00
N VAL A 130 -17.69 5.67 9.67
CA VAL A 130 -18.73 5.92 8.66
C VAL A 130 -19.70 7.01 9.12
N SER A 131 -20.14 6.98 10.38
CA SER A 131 -21.03 8.02 10.94
C SER A 131 -20.42 9.42 10.88
N LEU A 132 -19.13 9.54 11.17
CA LEU A 132 -18.42 10.82 11.14
C LEU A 132 -18.27 11.35 9.69
N LEU A 133 -17.93 10.47 8.76
CA LEU A 133 -17.68 10.84 7.36
C LEU A 133 -18.98 11.15 6.61
N THR A 134 -20.08 10.46 6.91
CA THR A 134 -21.40 10.78 6.34
C THR A 134 -21.97 12.07 6.92
N GLY A 135 -21.76 12.36 8.21
CA GLY A 135 -22.17 13.62 8.83
C GLY A 135 -21.44 14.85 8.29
N SER A 136 -20.26 14.66 7.69
CA SER A 136 -19.43 15.71 7.10
C SER A 136 -19.74 15.97 5.62
N THR A 137 -20.59 15.14 4.99
CA THR A 137 -20.85 15.17 3.54
C THR A 137 -22.31 15.51 3.27
N ALA A 138 -22.57 16.47 2.38
CA ALA A 138 -23.93 16.95 2.07
C ALA A 138 -24.87 15.86 1.52
N GLU A 139 -24.32 14.78 0.96
CA GLU A 139 -25.06 13.64 0.39
C GLU A 139 -25.31 12.50 1.39
N GLY A 140 -24.77 12.58 2.61
CA GLY A 140 -24.92 11.51 3.63
C GLY A 140 -24.29 10.17 3.23
N LYS A 141 -23.40 10.17 2.24
CA LYS A 141 -22.70 9.00 1.71
C LYS A 141 -21.19 9.21 1.81
N VAL A 142 -20.44 8.14 2.00
CA VAL A 142 -18.97 8.13 1.96
C VAL A 142 -18.49 7.09 0.97
N THR A 143 -17.43 7.37 0.21
CA THR A 143 -16.85 6.35 -0.67
C THR A 143 -16.09 5.29 0.14
N LEU A 144 -16.07 4.05 -0.31
CA LEU A 144 -15.33 2.97 0.34
C LEU A 144 -13.82 3.29 0.41
N SER A 145 -13.28 3.92 -0.65
CA SER A 145 -11.91 4.42 -0.70
C SER A 145 -11.67 5.55 0.31
N GLY A 146 -12.64 6.45 0.49
CA GLY A 146 -12.60 7.50 1.51
C GLY A 146 -12.60 6.94 2.93
N LEU A 147 -13.44 5.94 3.21
CA LEU A 147 -13.43 5.23 4.48
C LEU A 147 -12.08 4.53 4.72
N GLY A 148 -11.57 3.80 3.73
CA GLY A 148 -10.27 3.13 3.85
C GLY A 148 -9.12 4.09 4.11
N SER A 149 -9.12 5.25 3.44
CA SER A 149 -8.12 6.31 3.65
C SER A 149 -8.20 6.92 5.05
N TYR A 150 -9.42 7.16 5.54
CA TYR A 150 -9.65 7.66 6.89
C TYR A 150 -9.20 6.66 7.96
N LEU A 151 -9.52 5.38 7.78
CA LEU A 151 -9.14 4.32 8.71
C LEU A 151 -7.63 4.16 8.79
N LYS A 152 -6.91 4.13 7.65
CA LYS A 152 -5.44 4.08 7.64
C LYS A 152 -4.78 5.31 8.26
N ARG A 153 -5.40 6.48 8.15
CA ARG A 153 -4.88 7.72 8.75
C ARG A 153 -5.09 7.74 10.27
N THR A 154 -6.20 7.19 10.74
CA THR A 154 -6.57 7.18 12.16
C THR A 154 -5.90 6.02 12.90
N ASP A 155 -5.77 4.88 12.24
CA ASP A 155 -5.08 3.68 12.71
C ASP A 155 -4.23 3.10 11.56
N PRO A 156 -2.93 3.44 11.51
CA PRO A 156 -2.01 2.94 10.48
C PRO A 156 -1.84 1.41 10.48
N GLY A 157 -2.18 0.73 11.58
CA GLY A 157 -2.16 -0.73 11.68
C GLY A 157 -3.43 -1.39 11.14
N PHE A 158 -4.48 -0.62 10.85
CA PHE A 158 -5.77 -1.17 10.47
C PHE A 158 -5.71 -1.99 9.17
N SER A 159 -6.00 -3.29 9.28
CA SER A 159 -6.19 -4.18 8.14
C SER A 159 -7.46 -5.03 8.29
N PRO A 160 -8.38 -5.05 7.30
CA PRO A 160 -9.56 -5.93 7.31
C PRO A 160 -9.21 -7.41 7.49
N THR A 161 -8.02 -7.82 7.05
CA THR A 161 -7.49 -9.18 7.16
C THR A 161 -7.20 -9.57 8.60
N GLU A 162 -6.72 -8.64 9.44
CA GLU A 162 -6.52 -8.87 10.88
C GLU A 162 -7.85 -9.13 11.62
N TYR A 163 -8.97 -8.67 11.04
CA TYR A 163 -10.31 -8.92 11.56
C TYR A 163 -11.01 -10.13 10.91
N GLY A 164 -10.30 -10.87 10.05
CA GLY A 164 -10.79 -12.08 9.39
C GLY A 164 -11.64 -11.83 8.14
N HIS A 165 -11.47 -10.69 7.47
CA HIS A 165 -12.17 -10.34 6.23
C HIS A 165 -11.19 -10.19 5.06
N SER A 166 -11.58 -10.64 3.87
CA SER A 166 -10.74 -10.56 2.67
C SER A 166 -10.55 -9.13 2.14
N GLY A 167 -11.37 -8.18 2.61
CA GLY A 167 -11.25 -6.78 2.26
C GLY A 167 -12.26 -5.89 2.97
N LEU A 168 -12.09 -4.57 2.83
CA LEU A 168 -12.92 -3.57 3.51
C LEU A 168 -14.40 -3.68 3.10
N LEU A 169 -14.68 -4.00 1.84
CA LEU A 169 -16.05 -4.20 1.35
C LEU A 169 -16.71 -5.43 1.98
N GLU A 170 -16.00 -6.56 2.10
CA GLU A 170 -16.55 -7.74 2.77
C GLU A 170 -16.81 -7.44 4.24
N MET A 171 -15.85 -6.79 4.89
CA MET A 171 -15.96 -6.37 6.29
C MET A 171 -17.19 -5.47 6.50
N VAL A 172 -17.38 -4.45 5.66
CA VAL A 172 -18.53 -3.52 5.76
C VAL A 172 -19.86 -4.22 5.49
N LYS A 173 -19.91 -5.16 4.53
CA LYS A 173 -21.12 -5.97 4.27
C LYS A 173 -21.54 -6.84 5.44
N THR A 174 -20.65 -7.11 6.40
CA THR A 174 -21.02 -7.83 7.62
C THR A 174 -21.73 -6.95 8.66
N TYR A 175 -21.76 -5.62 8.50
CA TYR A 175 -22.44 -4.73 9.45
C TYR A 175 -23.89 -4.49 9.03
N ASP A 176 -24.82 -4.84 9.91
CA ASP A 176 -26.25 -4.58 9.70
C ASP A 176 -26.60 -3.08 9.75
N LEU A 177 -25.67 -2.25 10.25
CA LEU A 177 -25.80 -0.79 10.38
C LEU A 177 -25.26 -0.03 9.17
N LEU A 178 -24.64 -0.70 8.20
CA LEU A 178 -23.98 -0.08 7.05
C LEU A 178 -24.56 -0.65 5.76
N GLU A 179 -24.91 0.23 4.82
CA GLU A 179 -25.34 -0.17 3.49
C GLU A 179 -24.29 0.21 2.46
N ALA A 180 -23.83 -0.79 1.70
CA ALA A 180 -22.89 -0.60 0.59
C ALA A 180 -23.64 -0.62 -0.76
N GLN A 181 -23.54 0.46 -1.53
CA GLN A 181 -24.14 0.60 -2.85
C GLN A 181 -23.07 0.84 -3.92
N MET A 182 -23.22 0.19 -5.08
CA MET A 182 -22.35 0.41 -6.23
C MET A 182 -22.96 1.53 -7.09
N GLU A 183 -22.21 2.60 -7.29
CA GLU A 183 -22.65 3.74 -8.11
C GLU A 183 -22.29 3.51 -9.60
N PRO A 184 -22.97 4.18 -10.56
CA PRO A 184 -22.76 3.97 -12.00
C PRO A 184 -21.32 4.19 -12.48
N GLY A 185 -20.52 4.93 -11.72
CA GLY A 185 -19.09 5.17 -11.97
C GLY A 185 -18.15 4.08 -11.43
N GLY A 186 -18.64 2.87 -11.15
CA GLY A 186 -17.83 1.71 -10.76
C GLY A 186 -17.25 1.75 -9.33
N HIS A 187 -17.57 2.79 -8.55
CA HIS A 187 -17.10 2.93 -7.17
C HIS A 187 -18.18 2.55 -6.16
N TRP A 188 -17.76 2.04 -5.01
CA TRP A 188 -18.64 1.70 -3.90
C TRP A 188 -18.80 2.88 -2.95
N THR A 189 -20.04 3.22 -2.63
CA THR A 189 -20.40 4.17 -1.58
C THR A 189 -21.04 3.42 -0.41
N LEU A 190 -20.85 3.97 0.77
CA LEU A 190 -21.35 3.49 2.04
C LEU A 190 -22.25 4.56 2.64
N ARG A 191 -23.36 4.13 3.22
CA ARG A 191 -24.25 4.98 4.00
C ARG A 191 -24.61 4.28 5.31
N LEU A 192 -25.02 5.06 6.30
CA LEU A 192 -25.65 4.48 7.49
C LEU A 192 -26.99 3.87 7.08
N ALA A 193 -27.23 2.62 7.48
CA ALA A 193 -28.53 1.99 7.32
C ALA A 193 -29.55 2.80 8.13
N THR A 194 -30.54 3.38 7.46
CA THR A 194 -31.62 4.07 8.16
C THR A 194 -32.50 2.97 8.73
N LYS A 195 -32.25 2.56 9.97
CA LYS A 195 -33.08 1.56 10.63
C LYS A 195 -34.48 2.16 10.77
N ALA A 196 -35.40 1.78 9.89
CA ALA A 196 -36.82 1.94 10.14
C ALA A 196 -37.12 1.15 11.42
N GLN A 197 -37.39 1.87 12.52
CA GLN A 197 -37.93 1.30 13.73
C GLN A 197 -39.30 0.66 13.43
N PRO A 198 -39.53 -0.60 13.80
CA PRO A 198 -40.79 -0.96 14.43
C PRO A 198 -40.81 -0.51 15.90
#